data_AF-A0A6I6C8P8-F1
#
_entry.id   AF-A0A6I6C8P8-F1
#
_cell.length_a   1.000
_cell.length_b   1.000
_cell.length_c   1.000
_cell.angle_alpha   90.00
_cell.angle_beta   90.00
_cell.angle_gamma   90.00
#
_symmetry.space_group_name_H-M   'P 1'
#
loop_
_entity.id
_entity.type
_entity.pdbx_description
1 polymer ?
#
loop_
_entity_poly.entity_id
_entity_poly.type
_entity_poly.pdbx_seq_one_letter_code
_entity_poly.pdbx_strand_id
1 'polypeptide(L)'
;MRIKSDFYKEIEAEFKIITEREHLGSGGNPVSNLNTKMFYLSKHQFNSYDEFDQAIVTEIANTLQSLEDIIVKKALSYKDLAKEAYNQNVDAQKWVDLAQREAQELSYEMYDEREIKYLRHFHIVWLTWVYCDEELKKLRIKASRDLYHDIGKIEKDYVKKRTEILKNKVVDEEKW
;
A
#
# COMPACT_ATOMS: atom_id res chain seq x y z
N MET A 1 1.40 -38.63 -1.86
CA MET A 1 0.10 -38.70 -2.58
C MET A 1 -0.25 -37.28 -3.01
N ARG A 2 -0.55 -36.99 -4.29
CA ARG A 2 -1.01 -35.64 -4.70
C ARG A 2 -2.45 -35.51 -4.24
N ILE A 3 -2.68 -35.02 -3.04
CA ILE A 3 -4.04 -34.87 -2.54
C ILE A 3 -4.30 -33.43 -2.14
N LYS A 4 -5.36 -32.88 -2.74
CA LYS A 4 -5.97 -31.64 -2.28
C LYS A 4 -6.99 -32.02 -1.21
N SER A 5 -6.75 -31.58 0.02
CA SER A 5 -7.76 -31.61 1.08
C SER A 5 -8.99 -30.79 0.66
N ASP A 6 -10.12 -31.02 1.30
CA ASP A 6 -11.32 -30.19 1.04
C ASP A 6 -11.11 -28.75 1.50
N PHE A 7 -10.36 -28.54 2.59
CA PHE A 7 -9.92 -27.22 3.03
C PHE A 7 -9.13 -26.48 1.95
N TYR A 8 -8.12 -27.12 1.34
CA TYR A 8 -7.35 -26.49 0.26
C TYR A 8 -8.22 -26.13 -0.95
N LYS A 9 -9.22 -26.96 -1.29
CA LYS A 9 -10.15 -26.65 -2.40
C LYS A 9 -11.01 -25.43 -2.09
N GLU A 10 -11.46 -25.28 -0.85
CA GLU A 10 -12.20 -24.09 -0.40
C GLU A 10 -11.30 -22.84 -0.51
N ILE A 11 -10.07 -22.90 -0.02
CA ILE A 11 -9.09 -21.81 -0.14
C ILE A 11 -8.80 -21.45 -1.62
N GLU A 12 -8.61 -22.44 -2.48
CA GLU A 12 -8.37 -22.25 -3.92
C GLU A 12 -9.58 -21.60 -4.61
N ALA A 13 -10.81 -21.97 -4.21
CA ALA A 13 -12.03 -21.36 -4.72
C ALA A 13 -12.16 -19.89 -4.28
N GLU A 14 -11.88 -19.58 -3.01
CA GLU A 14 -11.90 -18.21 -2.50
C GLU A 14 -10.85 -17.33 -3.19
N PHE A 15 -9.63 -17.84 -3.40
CA PHE A 15 -8.60 -17.12 -4.16
C PHE A 15 -9.03 -16.79 -5.58
N LYS A 16 -9.72 -17.73 -6.25
CA LYS A 16 -10.24 -17.50 -7.60
C LYS A 16 -11.26 -16.36 -7.61
N ILE A 17 -12.19 -16.36 -6.66
CA ILE A 17 -13.20 -15.30 -6.50
C ILE A 17 -12.53 -13.94 -6.32
N ILE A 18 -11.55 -13.84 -5.39
CA ILE A 18 -10.81 -12.60 -5.14
C ILE A 18 -10.04 -12.16 -6.40
N THR A 19 -9.31 -13.07 -7.03
CA THR A 19 -8.46 -12.74 -8.20
C THR A 19 -9.29 -12.22 -9.37
N GLU A 20 -10.46 -12.83 -9.62
CA GLU A 20 -11.37 -12.43 -10.70
C GLU A 20 -12.03 -11.07 -10.44
N ARG A 21 -12.54 -10.83 -9.22
CA ARG A 21 -13.23 -9.57 -8.88
C ARG A 21 -12.29 -8.40 -8.71
N GLU A 22 -11.13 -8.60 -8.10
CA GLU A 22 -10.11 -7.57 -7.91
C GLU A 22 -9.27 -7.30 -9.18
N HIS A 23 -9.54 -8.03 -10.27
CA HIS A 23 -8.81 -7.93 -11.55
C HIS A 23 -7.29 -8.08 -11.35
N LEU A 24 -6.90 -8.94 -10.40
CA LEU A 24 -5.51 -9.16 -10.06
C LEU A 24 -4.85 -9.97 -11.17
N GLY A 25 -4.14 -9.27 -12.06
CA GLY A 25 -3.28 -9.91 -13.04
C GLY A 25 -2.11 -10.68 -12.39
N SER A 26 -1.30 -11.33 -13.21
CA SER A 26 -0.09 -12.08 -12.81
C SER A 26 1.08 -11.22 -12.32
N GLY A 27 0.82 -9.98 -11.90
CA GLY A 27 1.82 -9.08 -11.32
C GLY A 27 2.18 -9.41 -9.88
N GLY A 28 3.33 -8.89 -9.41
CA GLY A 28 3.82 -9.08 -8.05
C GLY A 28 2.96 -8.33 -7.04
N ASN A 29 1.93 -9.00 -6.51
CA ASN A 29 1.12 -8.53 -5.40
C ASN A 29 1.02 -9.62 -4.32
N PRO A 30 0.69 -9.26 -3.06
CA PRO A 30 0.65 -10.21 -1.94
C PRO A 30 -0.28 -11.42 -2.16
N VAL A 31 -1.43 -11.22 -2.82
CA VAL A 31 -2.39 -12.29 -3.17
C VAL A 31 -1.77 -13.25 -4.19
N SER A 32 -1.21 -12.73 -5.28
CA SER A 32 -0.53 -13.53 -6.31
C SER A 32 0.68 -14.29 -5.75
N ASN A 33 1.44 -13.68 -4.84
CA ASN A 33 2.56 -14.31 -4.16
C ASN A 33 2.10 -15.48 -3.28
N LEU A 34 1.07 -15.27 -2.46
CA LEU A 34 0.49 -16.32 -1.63
C LEU A 34 -0.06 -17.47 -2.50
N ASN A 35 -0.82 -17.15 -3.54
CA ASN A 35 -1.34 -18.16 -4.49
C ASN A 35 -0.20 -18.99 -5.13
N THR A 36 0.91 -18.33 -5.48
CA THR A 36 2.10 -19.01 -6.02
C THR A 36 2.72 -19.94 -4.98
N LYS A 37 2.93 -19.48 -3.74
CA LYS A 37 3.48 -20.31 -2.65
C LYS A 37 2.58 -21.50 -2.34
N MET A 38 1.27 -21.28 -2.30
CA MET A 38 0.24 -22.31 -2.14
C MET A 38 0.30 -23.37 -3.23
N PHE A 39 0.45 -22.95 -4.50
CA PHE A 39 0.66 -23.87 -5.61
C PHE A 39 1.93 -24.71 -5.44
N TYR A 40 3.03 -24.12 -4.98
CA TYR A 40 4.24 -24.89 -4.69
C TYR A 40 4.06 -25.84 -3.51
N LEU A 41 3.39 -25.44 -2.43
CA LEU A 41 3.01 -26.32 -1.31
C LEU A 41 2.23 -27.53 -1.83
N SER A 42 1.27 -27.35 -2.74
CA SER A 42 0.50 -28.46 -3.31
C SER A 42 1.35 -29.51 -4.06
N LYS A 43 2.60 -29.18 -4.43
CA LYS A 43 3.56 -30.10 -5.09
C LYS A 43 4.45 -30.84 -4.10
N HIS A 44 4.54 -30.41 -2.84
CA HIS A 44 5.32 -31.10 -1.83
C HIS A 44 4.65 -32.41 -1.40
N GLN A 45 5.47 -33.36 -0.93
CA GLN A 45 4.96 -34.60 -0.35
C GLN A 45 4.71 -34.39 1.14
N PHE A 46 3.45 -34.54 1.56
CA PHE A 46 3.03 -34.53 2.96
C PHE A 46 2.63 -35.94 3.38
N ASN A 47 2.79 -36.25 4.68
CA ASN A 47 2.47 -37.56 5.23
C ASN A 47 0.97 -37.69 5.56
N SER A 48 0.25 -36.58 5.67
CA SER A 48 -1.20 -36.53 5.91
C SER A 48 -1.84 -35.27 5.33
N TYR A 49 -3.17 -35.25 5.26
CA TYR A 49 -3.93 -34.04 4.94
C TYR A 49 -3.77 -32.95 5.99
N ASP A 50 -3.75 -33.32 7.28
CA ASP A 50 -3.62 -32.37 8.37
C ASP A 50 -2.27 -31.63 8.31
N GLU A 51 -1.19 -32.35 7.98
CA GLU A 51 0.14 -31.74 7.80
C GLU A 51 0.15 -30.77 6.61
N PHE A 52 -0.55 -31.11 5.53
CA PHE A 52 -0.70 -30.22 4.38
C PHE A 52 -1.52 -28.98 4.72
N ASP A 53 -2.68 -29.14 5.37
CA ASP A 53 -3.56 -28.04 5.76
C ASP A 53 -2.90 -27.10 6.77
N GLN A 54 -2.13 -27.65 7.71
CA GLN A 54 -1.33 -26.85 8.62
C GLN A 54 -0.26 -26.02 7.88
N ALA A 55 0.37 -26.58 6.84
CA ALA A 55 1.33 -25.85 6.03
C ALA A 55 0.66 -24.70 5.25
N ILE A 56 -0.56 -24.92 4.74
CA ILE A 56 -1.39 -23.88 4.12
C ILE A 56 -1.70 -22.75 5.11
N VAL A 57 -2.24 -23.09 6.28
CA VAL A 57 -2.58 -22.10 7.32
C VAL A 57 -1.34 -21.29 7.73
N THR A 58 -0.20 -21.97 7.89
CA THR A 58 1.06 -21.33 8.23
C THR A 58 1.51 -20.33 7.16
N GLU A 59 1.36 -20.67 5.88
CA GLU A 59 1.75 -19.75 4.80
C GLU A 59 0.83 -18.54 4.68
N ILE A 60 -0.48 -18.72 4.89
CA ILE A 60 -1.44 -17.62 4.98
C ILE A 60 -1.07 -16.70 6.15
N ALA A 61 -0.79 -17.26 7.33
CA ALA A 61 -0.40 -16.50 8.53
C ALA A 61 0.91 -15.73 8.32
N ASN A 62 1.93 -16.36 7.72
CA ASN A 62 3.20 -15.70 7.41
C ASN A 62 3.00 -14.52 6.44
N THR A 63 2.09 -14.67 5.46
CA THR A 63 1.80 -13.61 4.50
C THR A 63 1.02 -12.47 5.16
N LEU A 64 0.07 -12.77 6.04
CA LEU A 64 -0.64 -11.79 6.87
C LEU A 64 0.34 -10.95 7.70
N GLN A 65 1.21 -11.60 8.47
CA GLN A 65 2.22 -10.91 9.29
C GLN A 65 3.12 -10.01 8.43
N SER A 66 3.56 -10.51 7.28
CA SER A 66 4.37 -9.72 6.36
C SER A 66 3.62 -8.50 5.82
N LEU A 67 2.31 -8.61 5.56
CA LEU A 67 1.50 -7.48 5.11
C LEU A 67 1.34 -6.43 6.21
N GLU A 68 1.05 -6.86 7.44
CA GLU A 68 0.92 -5.98 8.60
C GLU A 68 2.21 -5.20 8.85
N ASP A 69 3.37 -5.86 8.82
CA ASP A 69 4.67 -5.20 8.96
C ASP A 69 4.89 -4.13 7.87
N ILE A 70 4.45 -4.39 6.64
CA ILE A 70 4.55 -3.43 5.52
C ILE A 70 3.58 -2.26 5.74
N ILE A 71 2.36 -2.51 6.19
CA ILE A 71 1.36 -1.47 6.50
C ILE A 71 1.91 -0.52 7.57
N VAL A 72 2.47 -1.06 8.65
CA VAL A 72 3.09 -0.24 9.71
C VAL A 72 4.22 0.62 9.15
N LYS A 73 5.11 0.05 8.33
CA LYS A 73 6.19 0.83 7.68
C LYS A 73 5.67 1.93 6.77
N LYS A 74 4.58 1.69 6.04
CA LYS A 74 3.92 2.71 5.20
C LYS A 74 3.30 3.81 6.05
N ALA A 75 2.68 3.47 7.17
CA ALA A 75 2.09 4.44 8.10
C ALA A 75 3.13 5.37 8.73
N LEU A 76 4.27 4.81 9.14
CA LEU A 76 5.41 5.61 9.61
C LEU A 76 5.94 6.52 8.49
N SER A 77 6.12 5.99 7.28
CA SER A 77 6.56 6.78 6.13
C SER A 77 5.60 7.92 5.78
N TYR A 78 4.29 7.68 5.88
CA TYR A 78 3.26 8.69 5.66
C TYR A 78 3.34 9.80 6.71
N LYS A 79 3.45 9.43 7.98
CA LYS A 79 3.61 10.36 9.09
C LYS A 79 4.84 11.25 8.91
N ASP A 80 5.99 10.66 8.59
CA ASP A 80 7.24 11.40 8.44
C ASP A 80 7.17 12.37 7.26
N LEU A 81 6.63 11.93 6.13
CA LEU A 81 6.46 12.78 4.94
C LEU A 81 5.46 13.92 5.17
N ALA A 82 4.35 13.66 5.86
CA ALA A 82 3.36 14.69 6.17
C ALA A 82 3.94 15.75 7.12
N LYS A 83 4.81 15.33 8.05
CA LYS A 83 5.53 16.24 8.94
C LYS A 83 6.55 17.08 8.18
N GLU A 84 7.32 16.47 7.30
CA GLU A 84 8.35 17.16 6.51
C GLU A 84 7.73 18.16 5.52
N ALA A 85 6.77 17.70 4.71
CA ALA A 85 6.23 18.50 3.61
C ALA A 85 5.22 19.58 4.07
N TYR A 86 4.47 19.32 5.15
CA TYR A 86 3.33 20.15 5.55
C TYR A 86 3.29 20.50 7.04
N ASN A 87 4.30 20.12 7.83
CA ASN A 87 4.34 20.29 9.29
C ASN A 87 3.13 19.66 10.02
N GLN A 88 2.52 18.64 9.44
CA GLN A 88 1.36 17.95 10.01
C GLN A 88 1.80 16.80 10.92
N ASN A 89 1.24 16.75 12.13
CA ASN A 89 1.47 15.64 13.05
C ASN A 89 0.39 14.57 12.84
N VAL A 90 0.66 13.61 11.96
CA VAL A 90 -0.24 12.47 11.71
C VAL A 90 0.00 11.38 12.75
N ASP A 91 -1.08 10.81 13.28
CA ASP A 91 -1.04 9.61 14.11
C ASP A 91 -1.09 8.37 13.21
N ALA A 92 0.00 7.61 13.20
CA ALA A 92 0.14 6.44 12.34
C ALA A 92 -0.85 5.32 12.71
N GLN A 93 -1.15 5.13 14.00
CA GLN A 93 -2.09 4.10 14.42
C GLN A 93 -3.50 4.44 13.95
N LYS A 94 -3.95 5.67 14.21
CA LYS A 94 -5.28 6.13 13.77
C LYS A 94 -5.46 6.08 12.25
N TRP A 95 -4.38 6.32 11.51
CA TRP A 95 -4.40 6.21 10.05
C TRP A 95 -4.56 4.76 9.58
N VAL A 96 -3.87 3.81 10.23
CA VAL A 96 -4.06 2.38 9.97
C VAL A 96 -5.47 1.93 10.37
N ASP A 97 -5.96 2.35 11.55
CA ASP A 97 -7.30 2.00 12.03
C ASP A 97 -8.37 2.48 11.04
N LEU A 98 -8.21 3.70 10.50
CA LEU A 98 -9.09 4.22 9.45
C LEU A 98 -9.02 3.34 8.20
N ALA A 99 -7.82 3.06 7.69
CA ALA A 99 -7.63 2.23 6.50
C ALA A 99 -8.24 0.83 6.67
N GLN A 100 -8.08 0.22 7.84
CA GLN A 100 -8.67 -1.09 8.16
C GLN A 100 -10.18 -1.05 8.18
N ARG A 101 -10.79 0.02 8.73
CA ARG A 101 -12.25 0.18 8.74
C ARG A 101 -12.80 0.28 7.31
N GLU A 102 -12.22 1.15 6.48
CA GLU A 102 -12.64 1.31 5.08
C GLU A 102 -12.46 -0.01 4.30
N ALA A 103 -11.35 -0.71 4.52
CA ALA A 103 -11.08 -2.01 3.92
C ALA A 103 -12.06 -3.10 4.37
N GLN A 104 -12.46 -3.07 5.64
CA GLN A 104 -13.45 -3.99 6.19
C GLN A 104 -14.81 -3.75 5.53
N GLU A 105 -15.29 -2.51 5.53
CA GLU A 105 -16.56 -2.14 4.91
C GLU A 105 -16.61 -2.56 3.43
N LEU A 106 -15.55 -2.25 2.68
CA LEU A 106 -15.44 -2.63 1.27
C LEU A 106 -15.44 -4.16 1.08
N SER A 107 -14.71 -4.91 1.91
CA SER A 107 -14.67 -6.37 1.83
C SER A 107 -16.06 -7.01 2.04
N TYR A 108 -16.87 -6.46 2.96
CA TYR A 108 -18.23 -6.93 3.20
C TYR A 108 -19.24 -6.45 2.15
N GLU A 109 -19.00 -5.31 1.51
CA GLU A 109 -19.80 -4.84 0.37
C GLU A 109 -19.56 -5.68 -0.89
N MET A 110 -18.29 -6.05 -1.14
CA MET A 110 -17.89 -6.74 -2.37
C MET A 110 -18.18 -8.25 -2.36
N TYR A 111 -18.24 -8.88 -1.18
CA TYR A 111 -18.36 -10.33 -1.06
C TYR A 111 -19.35 -10.72 0.04
N ASP A 112 -20.32 -11.57 -0.32
CA ASP A 112 -21.22 -12.20 0.64
C ASP A 112 -20.40 -13.05 1.65
N GLU A 113 -20.86 -13.15 2.89
CA GLU A 113 -20.22 -13.94 3.95
C GLU A 113 -19.91 -15.39 3.53
N ARG A 114 -20.69 -15.95 2.60
CA ARG A 114 -20.52 -17.30 2.07
C ARG A 114 -19.46 -17.42 0.97
N GLU A 115 -19.07 -16.33 0.33
CA GLU A 115 -18.15 -16.34 -0.81
C GLU A 115 -16.68 -16.33 -0.39
N ILE A 116 -16.34 -15.59 0.67
CA ILE A 116 -15.01 -15.59 1.29
C ILE A 116 -15.16 -15.77 2.80
N LYS A 117 -14.85 -16.96 3.28
CA LYS A 117 -14.97 -17.35 4.68
C LYS A 117 -13.60 -17.41 5.35
N TYR A 118 -12.62 -18.08 4.74
CA TYR A 118 -11.29 -18.25 5.36
C TYR A 118 -10.33 -17.12 4.99
N LEU A 119 -10.42 -16.59 3.77
CA LEU A 119 -9.56 -15.54 3.25
C LEU A 119 -10.09 -14.14 3.51
N ARG A 120 -11.24 -13.97 4.17
CA ARG A 120 -11.82 -12.63 4.41
C ARG A 120 -10.87 -11.71 5.18
N HIS A 121 -10.27 -12.21 6.26
CA HIS A 121 -9.30 -11.41 7.02
C HIS A 121 -8.08 -11.06 6.16
N PHE A 122 -7.56 -12.02 5.39
CA PHE A 122 -6.49 -11.77 4.43
C PHE A 122 -6.87 -10.70 3.40
N HIS A 123 -8.07 -10.76 2.86
CA HIS A 123 -8.60 -9.78 1.91
C HIS A 123 -8.67 -8.37 2.52
N ILE A 124 -9.14 -8.24 3.76
CA ILE A 124 -9.20 -6.96 4.50
C ILE A 124 -7.80 -6.39 4.70
N VAL A 125 -6.84 -7.21 5.14
CA VAL A 125 -5.45 -6.76 5.33
C VAL A 125 -4.81 -6.37 3.99
N TRP A 126 -5.10 -7.10 2.92
CA TRP A 126 -4.64 -6.73 1.58
C TRP A 126 -5.24 -5.40 1.10
N LEU A 127 -6.55 -5.18 1.25
CA LEU A 127 -7.21 -3.91 0.93
C LEU A 127 -6.65 -2.75 1.76
N THR A 128 -6.36 -2.99 3.04
CA THR A 128 -5.70 -2.01 3.92
C THR A 128 -4.34 -1.61 3.35
N TRP A 129 -3.56 -2.60 2.89
CA TRP A 129 -2.28 -2.35 2.25
C TRP A 129 -2.43 -1.53 0.96
N VAL A 130 -3.41 -1.84 0.11
CA VAL A 130 -3.71 -1.07 -1.13
C VAL A 130 -4.02 0.39 -0.78
N TYR A 131 -4.90 0.61 0.19
CA TYR A 131 -5.28 1.94 0.66
C TYR A 131 -4.05 2.73 1.12
N CYS A 132 -3.24 2.14 2.01
CA CYS A 132 -2.04 2.77 2.54
C CYS A 132 -1.00 3.07 1.44
N ASP A 133 -0.85 2.20 0.44
CA ASP A 133 0.08 2.41 -0.67
C ASP A 133 -0.35 3.58 -1.55
N GLU A 134 -1.62 3.63 -1.94
CA GLU A 134 -2.18 4.69 -2.79
C GLU A 134 -2.15 6.06 -2.09
N GLU A 135 -2.54 6.14 -0.82
CA GLU A 135 -2.49 7.40 -0.06
C GLU A 135 -1.05 7.92 0.12
N LEU A 136 -0.09 7.03 0.39
CA LEU A 136 1.31 7.43 0.47
C LEU A 136 1.85 7.91 -0.89
N LYS A 137 1.46 7.26 -1.98
CA LYS A 137 1.83 7.68 -3.34
C LYS A 137 1.25 9.05 -3.69
N LYS A 138 -0.02 9.31 -3.37
CA LYS A 138 -0.65 10.63 -3.54
C LYS A 138 0.10 11.70 -2.75
N LEU A 139 0.45 11.43 -1.49
CA LEU A 139 1.18 12.37 -0.65
C LEU A 139 2.57 12.68 -1.25
N ARG A 140 3.30 11.67 -1.73
CA ARG A 140 4.60 11.86 -2.40
C ARG A 140 4.49 12.74 -3.63
N ILE A 141 3.53 12.47 -4.51
CA ILE A 141 3.32 13.27 -5.73
C ILE A 141 3.01 14.73 -5.37
N LYS A 142 2.13 14.93 -4.39
CA LYS A 142 1.75 16.28 -3.94
C LYS A 142 2.95 17.02 -3.34
N ALA A 143 3.70 16.38 -2.45
CA ALA A 143 4.89 16.96 -1.82
C ALA A 143 5.96 17.33 -2.85
N SER A 144 6.25 16.45 -3.80
CA SER A 144 7.22 16.75 -4.87
C SER A 144 6.77 17.91 -5.74
N ARG A 145 5.49 17.94 -6.15
CA ARG A 145 4.95 19.02 -6.98
C ARG A 145 5.04 20.38 -6.28
N ASP A 146 4.66 20.42 -5.01
CA ASP A 146 4.66 21.66 -4.22
C ASP A 146 6.10 22.16 -4.01
N LEU A 147 7.06 21.25 -3.76
CA LEU A 147 8.49 21.59 -3.70
C LEU A 147 9.01 22.21 -5.01
N TYR A 148 8.67 21.64 -6.17
CA TYR A 148 9.06 22.20 -7.47
C TYR A 148 8.48 23.60 -7.69
N HIS A 149 7.23 23.82 -7.28
CA HIS A 149 6.59 25.12 -7.39
C HIS A 149 7.29 26.17 -6.53
N ASP A 150 7.68 25.81 -5.30
CA ASP A 150 8.37 26.71 -4.38
C ASP A 150 9.79 27.06 -4.85
N ILE A 151 10.54 26.10 -5.41
CA ILE A 151 11.84 26.37 -6.05
C ILE A 151 11.67 27.41 -7.18
N GLY A 152 10.68 27.20 -8.06
CA GLY A 152 10.42 28.13 -9.16
C GLY A 152 10.00 29.54 -8.69
N LYS A 153 9.31 29.64 -7.56
CA LYS A 153 8.96 30.92 -6.93
C LYS A 153 10.20 31.63 -6.37
N ILE A 154 11.04 30.89 -5.65
CA ILE A 154 12.30 31.42 -5.07
C ILE A 154 13.22 31.93 -6.17
N GLU A 155 13.37 31.19 -7.27
CA GLU A 155 14.17 31.63 -8.42
C GLU A 155 13.61 32.91 -9.04
N LYS A 156 12.29 33.00 -9.26
CA LYS A 156 11.65 34.22 -9.76
C LYS A 156 11.87 35.41 -8.83
N ASP A 157 11.71 35.21 -7.53
CA ASP A 157 11.91 36.26 -6.52
C ASP A 157 13.38 36.70 -6.46
N TYR A 158 14.33 35.77 -6.58
CA TYR A 158 15.76 36.08 -6.66
C TYR A 158 16.10 36.90 -7.92
N VAL A 159 15.61 36.48 -9.08
CA VAL A 159 15.81 37.20 -10.35
C VAL A 159 15.24 38.61 -10.26
N LYS A 160 14.01 38.76 -9.74
CA LYS A 160 13.36 40.06 -9.57
C LYS A 160 14.19 41.00 -8.68
N LYS A 161 14.63 40.52 -7.50
CA LYS A 161 15.50 41.29 -6.59
C LYS A 161 16.82 41.71 -7.27
N ARG A 162 17.46 40.80 -8.01
CA ARG A 162 18.69 41.10 -8.75
C ARG A 162 18.47 42.17 -9.81
N THR A 163 17.39 42.08 -10.58
CA THR A 163 17.03 43.09 -11.60
C THR A 163 16.74 44.44 -10.98
N GLU A 164 16.05 44.49 -9.83
CA GLU A 164 15.80 45.75 -9.09
C GLU A 164 17.11 46.39 -8.61
N ILE A 165 18.05 45.62 -8.05
CA ILE A 165 19.37 46.12 -7.63
C ILE A 165 20.14 46.70 -8.82
N LEU A 166 20.13 46.02 -9.97
CA LEU A 166 20.81 46.50 -11.18
C LEU A 166 20.19 47.79 -11.71
N LYS A 167 18.86 47.89 -11.75
CA LYS A 167 18.15 49.12 -12.16
C LYS A 167 18.47 50.29 -11.24
N ASN A 168 18.49 50.06 -9.92
CA ASN A 168 18.78 51.12 -8.96
C ASN A 168 20.23 51.63 -9.09
N LYS A 169 21.20 50.76 -9.40
CA LYS A 169 22.59 51.17 -9.66
C LYS A 169 22.74 52.04 -10.91
N VAL A 170 22.03 51.71 -11.99
CA VAL A 170 22.06 52.52 -13.23
C VAL A 170 21.48 53.92 -13.00
N VAL A 171 20.41 54.03 -12.21
CA VAL A 171 19.80 55.33 -11.86
C VAL A 171 20.71 56.20 -10.99
N ASP A 172 21.52 55.59 -10.13
CA ASP A 172 22.51 56.32 -9.34
C ASP A 172 23.73 56.77 -10.17
N GLU A 173 24.12 56.03 -11.22
CA GLU A 173 25.19 56.43 -12.15
C GLU A 173 24.78 57.56 -13.11
N GLU A 174 23.50 57.67 -13.49
CA GLU A 174 22.98 58.79 -14.31
C GLU A 174 22.77 60.10 -13.55
N LYS A 175 22.91 60.09 -12.21
CA LYS A 175 22.77 61.28 -11.35
C LYS A 175 24.10 61.99 -11.04
N TRP A 176 25.21 61.49 -11.57
CA TRP A 176 26.54 62.11 -11.52
C TRP A 176 26.94 62.65 -12.89
#